data_AF-A0A520F5E2-F1
#
_entry.id   AF-A0A520F5E2-F1
#
_cell.length_a   1.000
_cell.length_b   1.000
_cell.length_c   1.000
_cell.angle_alpha   90.00
_cell.angle_beta   90.00
_cell.angle_gamma   90.00
#
_symmetry.space_group_name_H-M   'P 1'
#
loop_
_entity.id
_entity.type
_entity.pdbx_description
1 polymer ?
#
loop_
_entity_poly.entity_id
_entity_poly.type
_entity_poly.pdbx_seq_one_letter_code
_entity_poly.pdbx_strand_id
1 'polypeptide(L)'
;MTAPAEPSAGAADTAPAPKRRDLAQFVVCTVMVVIGVFLIVDALSLSDGFAKVDPVGPRLFPLVIGAGLLVFAVALGIAILRGSTGEADGGEDVDLDSSGDWRTVGLLVALFVATIALIDFLGWAIVGTFLFAGAATILGSRHWVRNIAIGAVLGFGSFYAFYVGLGIPLPAGILDGIL
;
A
#
# COMPACT_ATOMS: atom_id res chain seq x y z
N MET A 1 -4.85 57.45 53.88
CA MET A 1 -5.88 56.48 53.44
C MET A 1 -5.35 55.83 52.17
N THR A 2 -4.53 54.79 52.34
CA THR A 2 -3.81 54.07 51.28
C THR A 2 -4.59 52.80 50.94
N ALA A 3 -4.96 52.62 49.67
CA ALA A 3 -5.65 51.43 49.20
C ALA A 3 -4.73 50.19 49.26
N PRO A 4 -5.25 48.96 49.48
CA PRO A 4 -4.46 47.74 49.50
C PRO A 4 -4.12 47.28 48.07
N ALA A 5 -2.92 46.73 47.89
CA ALA A 5 -2.48 46.09 46.66
C ALA A 5 -3.21 44.75 46.44
N GLU A 6 -3.68 44.50 45.21
CA GLU A 6 -4.23 43.21 44.81
C GLU A 6 -3.12 42.15 44.70
N PRO A 7 -3.37 40.88 45.10
CA PRO A 7 -2.39 39.81 44.94
C PRO A 7 -2.28 39.39 43.48
N SER A 8 -1.04 39.35 42.97
CA SER A 8 -0.66 38.68 41.73
C SER A 8 -1.25 37.27 41.69
N ALA A 9 -2.24 37.05 40.82
CA ALA A 9 -2.78 35.74 40.51
C ALA A 9 -1.66 34.94 39.83
N GLY A 10 -1.12 34.00 40.60
CA GLY A 10 0.00 33.16 40.22
C GLY A 10 -0.19 32.53 38.84
N ALA A 11 0.88 32.59 38.06
CA ALA A 11 1.11 31.68 36.96
C ALA A 11 0.83 30.26 37.44
N ALA A 12 -0.28 29.69 36.98
CA ALA A 12 -0.54 28.27 37.12
C ALA A 12 0.56 27.55 36.34
N ASP A 13 1.55 27.09 37.09
CA ASP A 13 2.64 26.25 36.62
C ASP A 13 1.99 24.94 36.12
N THR A 14 1.65 24.90 34.83
CA THR A 14 1.19 23.68 34.17
C THR A 14 2.36 22.72 34.14
N ALA A 15 2.44 21.88 35.17
CA ALA A 15 3.43 20.83 35.28
C ALA A 15 3.48 20.02 33.97
N PRO A 16 4.67 19.78 33.40
CA PRO A 16 4.80 19.05 32.15
C PRO A 16 4.20 17.65 32.31
N ALA A 17 3.23 17.31 31.46
CA ALA A 17 2.64 15.98 31.40
C ALA A 17 3.76 14.94 31.26
N PRO A 18 3.69 13.82 32.01
CA PRO A 18 4.77 12.83 32.00
C PRO A 18 4.98 12.33 30.57
N LYS A 19 6.22 12.43 30.06
CA LYS A 19 6.65 11.83 28.78
C LYS A 19 6.30 10.35 28.83
N ARG A 20 5.16 9.98 28.25
CA ARG A 20 4.78 8.58 28.04
C ARG A 20 5.89 8.02 27.16
N ARG A 21 6.71 7.13 27.73
CA ARG A 21 7.72 6.38 26.96
C ARG A 21 7.00 5.82 25.74
N ASP A 22 7.63 5.91 24.58
CA ASP A 22 7.03 5.51 23.31
C ASP A 22 6.91 3.98 23.18
N LEU A 23 6.15 3.39 24.09
CA LEU A 23 5.84 1.96 24.12
C LEU A 23 5.06 1.57 22.86
N ALA A 24 4.31 2.50 22.27
CA ALA A 24 3.60 2.29 21.02
C ALA A 24 4.56 1.98 19.87
N GLN A 25 5.64 2.76 19.72
CA GLN A 25 6.66 2.46 18.70
C GLN A 25 7.37 1.12 18.93
N PHE A 26 7.65 0.75 20.18
CA PHE A 26 8.21 -0.58 20.47
C PHE A 26 7.24 -1.72 20.16
N VAL A 27 5.93 -1.52 20.37
CA VAL A 27 4.90 -2.48 19.95
C VAL A 27 4.91 -2.64 18.43
N VAL A 28 4.94 -1.54 17.67
CA VAL A 28 5.03 -1.59 16.20
C VAL A 28 6.28 -2.34 15.76
N CYS A 29 7.45 -2.03 16.33
CA CYS A 29 8.70 -2.74 16.07
C CYS A 29 8.57 -4.25 16.35
N THR A 30 7.98 -4.63 17.48
CA THR A 30 7.77 -6.03 17.86
C THR A 30 6.85 -6.75 16.88
N VAL A 31 5.74 -6.11 16.47
CA VAL A 31 4.81 -6.67 15.48
C VAL A 31 5.50 -6.89 14.14
N MET A 32 6.30 -5.93 13.67
CA MET A 32 7.06 -6.07 12.43
C MET A 32 8.05 -7.23 12.50
N VAL A 33 8.73 -7.43 13.64
CA VAL A 33 9.62 -8.59 13.84
C VAL A 33 8.83 -9.90 13.81
N VAL A 34 7.72 -9.99 14.54
CA VAL A 34 6.90 -11.19 14.62
C VAL A 34 6.36 -11.57 13.25
N ILE A 35 5.76 -10.62 12.52
CA ILE A 35 5.22 -10.87 11.18
C ILE A 35 6.34 -11.17 10.20
N GLY A 36 7.46 -10.43 10.24
CA GLY A 36 8.60 -10.64 9.36
C GLY A 36 9.21 -12.03 9.50
N VAL A 37 9.44 -12.48 10.74
CA VAL A 37 9.91 -13.84 11.04
C VAL A 37 8.88 -14.88 10.62
N PHE A 38 7.60 -14.66 10.92
CA PHE A 38 6.52 -15.57 10.53
C PHE A 38 6.49 -15.78 9.02
N LEU A 39 6.55 -14.71 8.22
CA LEU A 39 6.55 -14.79 6.75
C LEU A 39 7.75 -15.56 6.21
N ILE A 40 8.93 -15.39 6.81
CA ILE A 40 10.13 -16.13 6.41
C ILE A 40 9.98 -17.62 6.74
N VAL A 41 9.50 -17.96 7.94
CA VAL A 41 9.29 -19.35 8.35
C VAL A 41 8.23 -20.01 7.47
N ASP A 42 7.13 -19.32 7.19
CA ASP A 42 6.07 -19.78 6.29
C ASP A 42 6.61 -20.00 4.87
N ALA A 43 7.36 -19.03 4.33
CA ALA A 43 7.98 -19.14 3.02
C ALA A 43 8.93 -20.35 2.92
N LEU A 44 9.72 -20.60 3.96
CA LEU A 44 10.63 -21.75 4.01
C LEU A 44 9.90 -23.08 4.19
N SER A 45 8.67 -23.07 4.70
CA SER A 45 7.81 -24.24 4.86
C SER A 45 7.04 -24.60 3.60
N LEU A 46 6.95 -23.69 2.62
CA LEU A 46 6.34 -23.96 1.32
C LEU A 46 7.14 -25.02 0.56
N SER A 47 6.50 -26.14 0.21
CA SER A 47 7.07 -27.13 -0.70
C SER A 47 7.17 -26.58 -2.13
N ASP A 48 8.15 -27.05 -2.92
CA ASP A 48 8.41 -26.61 -4.31
C ASP A 48 7.31 -27.03 -5.33
N GLY A 49 6.10 -27.34 -4.86
CA GLY A 49 5.01 -28.02 -5.58
C GLY A 49 4.40 -27.30 -6.79
N PHE A 50 4.92 -26.14 -7.19
CA PHE A 50 4.47 -25.38 -8.37
C PHE A 50 5.62 -24.83 -9.24
N ALA A 51 6.88 -25.20 -8.95
CA ALA A 51 8.06 -24.65 -9.62
C ALA A 51 8.23 -25.01 -11.11
N LYS A 52 7.28 -25.74 -11.73
CA LYS A 52 7.31 -26.05 -13.17
C LYS A 52 6.85 -24.90 -14.07
N VAL A 53 6.10 -23.93 -13.53
CA VAL A 53 5.52 -22.82 -14.31
C VAL A 53 5.97 -21.44 -13.79
N ASP A 54 6.41 -21.34 -12.53
CA ASP A 54 6.86 -20.09 -11.93
C ASP A 54 8.39 -20.00 -11.78
N PRO A 55 9.09 -19.15 -12.54
CA PRO A 55 10.56 -19.05 -12.51
C PRO A 55 11.13 -18.48 -11.21
N VAL A 56 10.35 -17.75 -10.41
CA VAL A 56 10.77 -17.19 -9.11
C VAL A 56 10.31 -18.00 -7.90
N GLY A 57 9.37 -18.93 -8.11
CA GLY A 57 8.78 -19.76 -7.06
C GLY A 57 7.92 -18.99 -6.03
N PRO A 58 7.05 -19.70 -5.29
CA PRO A 58 6.10 -19.08 -4.36
C PRO A 58 6.77 -18.49 -3.10
N ARG A 59 8.04 -18.81 -2.86
CA ARG A 59 8.79 -18.37 -1.67
C ARG A 59 9.28 -16.92 -1.77
N LEU A 60 9.55 -16.42 -2.99
CA LEU A 60 10.23 -15.13 -3.18
C LEU A 60 9.44 -13.98 -2.54
N PHE A 61 8.13 -13.93 -2.79
CA PHE A 61 7.28 -12.85 -2.30
C PHE A 61 7.27 -12.74 -0.76
N PRO A 62 6.90 -13.79 0.01
CA PRO A 62 6.93 -13.72 1.47
C PRO A 62 8.35 -13.54 2.03
N LEU A 63 9.39 -14.05 1.38
CA LEU A 63 10.80 -13.80 1.78
C LEU A 63 11.17 -12.32 1.68
N VAL A 64 10.86 -11.66 0.56
CA VAL A 64 11.20 -10.25 0.34
C VAL A 64 10.45 -9.35 1.33
N ILE A 65 9.15 -9.59 1.53
CA ILE A 65 8.35 -8.82 2.48
C ILE A 65 8.83 -9.06 3.91
N GLY A 66 9.08 -10.32 4.28
CA GLY A 66 9.59 -10.67 5.60
C GLY A 66 10.93 -10.00 5.89
N ALA A 67 11.88 -10.06 4.94
CA ALA A 67 13.17 -9.39 5.05
C ALA A 67 13.03 -7.87 5.15
N GLY A 68 12.16 -7.26 4.33
CA GLY A 68 11.88 -5.83 4.36
C GLY A 68 11.32 -5.38 5.71
N LEU A 69 10.36 -6.12 6.28
CA LEU A 69 9.83 -5.86 7.62
C LEU A 69 10.92 -5.92 8.70
N LEU A 70 11.83 -6.90 8.64
CA LEU A 70 12.93 -6.99 9.59
C LEU A 70 13.92 -5.83 9.46
N VAL A 71 14.27 -5.43 8.23
CA VAL A 71 15.14 -4.27 7.99
C VAL A 71 14.50 -3.00 8.55
N PHE A 72 13.21 -2.77 8.30
CA PHE A 72 12.51 -1.61 8.82
C PHE A 72 12.33 -1.67 10.34
N ALA A 73 12.12 -2.84 10.94
CA ALA A 73 12.06 -3.00 12.39
C ALA A 73 13.40 -2.63 13.05
N VAL A 74 14.52 -3.07 12.47
CA VAL A 74 15.87 -2.69 12.94
C VAL A 74 16.09 -1.18 12.77
N ALA A 75 15.77 -0.62 11.61
CA ALA A 75 15.90 0.81 11.34
C ALA A 75 15.07 1.65 12.33
N LEU A 76 13.81 1.27 12.55
CA LEU A 76 12.91 1.92 13.50
C LEU A 76 13.43 1.75 14.94
N GLY A 77 13.89 0.56 15.33
CA GLY A 77 14.52 0.32 16.63
C GLY A 77 15.71 1.24 16.88
N ILE A 78 16.60 1.40 15.88
CA ILE A 78 17.71 2.35 15.94
C ILE A 78 17.19 3.79 16.06
N ALA A 79 16.15 4.17 15.31
CA ALA A 79 15.56 5.50 15.40
C ALA A 79 15.00 5.81 16.80
N ILE A 80 14.27 4.86 17.40
CA ILE A 80 13.73 4.97 18.77
C ILE A 80 14.89 5.13 19.77
N LEU A 81 15.93 4.30 19.65
CA LEU A 81 17.12 4.38 20.51
C LEU A 81 17.88 5.70 20.34
N ARG A 82 17.82 6.33 19.16
CA ARG A 82 18.36 7.66 18.88
C ARG A 82 17.45 8.81 19.35
N GLY A 83 16.33 8.49 20.00
CA GLY A 83 15.41 9.46 20.57
C GLY A 83 14.35 9.97 19.59
N SER A 84 14.13 9.27 18.47
CA SER A 84 12.95 9.51 17.62
C SER A 84 11.70 9.20 18.44
N THR A 85 10.75 10.14 18.44
CA THR A 85 9.42 9.97 19.01
C THR A 85 8.41 10.01 17.88
N GLY A 86 7.40 9.17 17.97
CA GLY A 86 6.32 9.18 16.99
C GLY A 86 5.52 10.44 17.19
N GLU A 87 5.55 11.35 16.22
CA GLU A 87 4.53 12.40 16.19
C GLU A 87 3.21 11.68 15.93
N ALA A 88 2.25 11.85 16.83
CA ALA A 88 0.90 11.37 16.56
C ALA A 88 0.41 12.17 15.36
N ASP A 89 0.36 11.53 14.20
CA ASP A 89 -0.30 12.10 13.05
C ASP A 89 -1.74 12.40 13.50
N GLY A 90 -2.09 13.68 13.55
CA GLY A 90 -3.43 14.11 13.90
C GLY A 90 -4.30 13.64 12.76
N GLY A 91 -4.81 12.41 12.88
CA GLY A 91 -5.38 11.65 11.78
C GLY A 91 -6.21 12.54 10.87
N GLU A 92 -6.02 12.37 9.56
CA GLU A 92 -6.80 13.06 8.53
C GLU A 92 -8.23 13.23 9.02
N ASP A 93 -8.74 14.46 9.06
CA ASP A 93 -10.02 14.82 9.68
C ASP A 93 -11.14 14.07 8.95
N VAL A 94 -11.35 12.81 9.34
CA VAL A 94 -12.27 11.89 8.68
C VAL A 94 -13.64 12.31 9.15
N ASP A 95 -14.32 13.08 8.29
CA ASP A 95 -15.73 13.36 8.45
C ASP A 95 -16.52 12.04 8.33
N LEU A 96 -16.79 11.43 9.49
CA LEU A 96 -17.57 10.19 9.58
C LEU A 96 -19.03 10.39 9.15
N ASP A 97 -19.50 11.65 9.05
CA ASP A 97 -20.84 11.99 8.57
C ASP A 97 -20.90 12.16 7.04
N SER A 98 -19.74 12.17 6.36
CA SER A 98 -19.67 12.17 4.90
C SER A 98 -20.12 10.82 4.33
N SER A 99 -21.19 10.85 3.52
CA SER A 99 -21.65 9.65 2.82
C SER A 99 -20.62 9.19 1.80
N GLY A 100 -20.14 7.95 1.92
CA GLY A 100 -19.19 7.37 0.96
C GLY A 100 -19.72 7.40 -0.48
N ASP A 101 -18.83 7.64 -1.44
CA ASP A 101 -19.17 7.64 -2.88
C ASP A 101 -19.35 6.21 -3.41
N TRP A 102 -20.49 5.61 -3.05
CA TRP A 102 -20.87 4.26 -3.45
C TRP A 102 -21.01 4.11 -4.97
N ARG A 103 -21.25 5.20 -5.70
CA ARG A 103 -21.31 5.17 -7.16
C ARG A 103 -19.93 4.91 -7.73
N THR A 104 -18.91 5.64 -7.27
CA THR A 104 -17.52 5.42 -7.68
C THR A 104 -17.07 4.00 -7.31
N VAL A 105 -17.38 3.54 -6.09
CA VAL A 105 -17.10 2.15 -5.67
C VAL A 105 -17.77 1.15 -6.61
N GLY A 106 -19.07 1.31 -6.89
CA GLY A 106 -19.81 0.43 -7.78
C GLY A 106 -19.25 0.39 -9.21
N LEU A 107 -18.82 1.55 -9.74
CA LEU A 107 -18.18 1.64 -11.05
C LEU A 107 -16.81 0.94 -11.09
N LEU A 108 -15.99 1.09 -10.04
CA LEU A 108 -14.70 0.40 -9.94
C LEU A 108 -14.90 -1.11 -9.83
N VAL A 109 -15.87 -1.57 -9.02
CA VAL A 109 -16.23 -2.99 -8.93
C VAL A 109 -16.69 -3.52 -10.29
N ALA A 110 -17.56 -2.80 -11.00
CA ALA A 110 -17.99 -3.18 -12.34
C ALA A 110 -16.82 -3.24 -13.34
N LEU A 111 -15.87 -2.30 -13.25
CA LEU A 111 -14.66 -2.30 -14.05
C LEU A 111 -13.80 -3.55 -13.76
N PHE A 112 -13.61 -3.92 -12.50
CA PHE A 112 -12.90 -5.13 -12.11
C PHE A 112 -13.59 -6.40 -12.61
N VAL A 113 -14.92 -6.49 -12.50
CA VAL A 113 -15.69 -7.62 -13.03
C VAL A 113 -15.53 -7.70 -14.55
N ALA A 114 -15.57 -6.57 -15.26
CA ALA A 114 -15.32 -6.53 -16.69
C ALA A 114 -13.89 -6.98 -17.03
N THR A 115 -12.87 -6.56 -16.26
CA THR A 115 -11.49 -7.04 -16.40
C THR A 115 -11.43 -8.57 -16.30
N ILE A 116 -12.03 -9.16 -15.26
CA ILE A 116 -12.04 -10.61 -15.06
C ILE A 116 -12.74 -11.33 -16.22
N ALA A 117 -13.85 -10.80 -16.70
CA ALA A 117 -14.62 -11.42 -17.79
C ALA A 117 -13.93 -11.30 -19.16
N LEU A 118 -13.17 -10.23 -19.40
CA LEU A 118 -12.58 -9.95 -20.72
C LEU A 118 -11.12 -10.39 -20.84
N ILE A 119 -10.41 -10.68 -19.74
CA ILE A 119 -8.96 -10.95 -19.75
C ILE A 119 -8.58 -12.12 -20.66
N ASP A 120 -9.33 -13.23 -20.64
CA ASP A 120 -9.03 -14.40 -21.47
C ASP A 120 -9.25 -14.15 -22.95
N PHE A 121 -10.22 -13.28 -23.29
CA PHE A 121 -10.55 -12.96 -24.68
C PHE A 121 -9.67 -11.86 -25.26
N LEU A 122 -9.52 -10.72 -24.58
CA LEU A 122 -8.78 -9.55 -25.08
C LEU A 122 -7.28 -9.60 -24.74
N GLY A 123 -6.88 -10.35 -23.72
CA GLY A 123 -5.52 -10.37 -23.22
C GLY A 123 -5.18 -9.22 -22.28
N TRP A 124 -4.11 -9.41 -21.49
CA TRP A 124 -3.71 -8.48 -20.43
C TRP A 124 -3.31 -7.09 -20.97
N ALA A 125 -2.63 -7.00 -22.11
CA ALA A 125 -2.18 -5.71 -22.64
C ALA A 125 -3.37 -4.77 -22.93
N ILE A 126 -4.43 -5.28 -23.55
CA ILE A 126 -5.62 -4.51 -23.88
C ILE A 126 -6.50 -4.30 -22.64
N VAL A 127 -6.79 -5.37 -21.90
CA VAL A 127 -7.65 -5.28 -20.71
C VAL A 127 -7.02 -4.41 -19.62
N GLY A 128 -5.71 -4.52 -19.40
CA GLY A 128 -4.94 -3.66 -18.50
C GLY A 128 -5.00 -2.19 -18.93
N THR A 129 -4.93 -1.91 -20.24
CA THR A 129 -5.13 -0.55 -20.76
C THR A 129 -6.48 0.02 -20.34
N PHE A 130 -7.56 -0.74 -20.54
CA PHE A 130 -8.90 -0.31 -20.14
C PHE A 130 -9.08 -0.23 -18.63
N LEU A 131 -8.44 -1.11 -17.85
CA LEU A 131 -8.44 -1.06 -16.39
C LEU A 131 -7.81 0.24 -15.89
N PHE A 132 -6.59 0.56 -16.34
CA PHE A 132 -5.89 1.78 -15.91
C PHE A 132 -6.58 3.06 -16.40
N ALA A 133 -6.99 3.10 -17.67
CA ALA A 133 -7.68 4.26 -18.23
C ALA A 133 -9.08 4.44 -17.61
N GLY A 134 -9.82 3.35 -17.42
CA GLY A 134 -11.14 3.33 -16.82
C GLY A 134 -11.11 3.75 -15.35
N ALA A 135 -10.17 3.23 -14.57
CA ALA A 135 -10.00 3.63 -13.18
C ALA A 135 -9.70 5.13 -13.05
N ALA A 136 -8.76 5.66 -13.85
CA ALA A 136 -8.44 7.09 -13.86
C ALA A 136 -9.65 7.96 -14.20
N THR A 137 -10.47 7.53 -15.15
CA THR A 137 -11.72 8.22 -15.54
C THR A 137 -12.76 8.16 -14.43
N ILE A 138 -12.98 6.99 -13.81
CA ILE A 138 -13.96 6.79 -12.73
C ILE A 138 -13.56 7.64 -11.50
N LEU A 139 -12.26 7.75 -11.21
CA LEU A 139 -11.74 8.59 -10.14
C LEU A 139 -11.74 10.10 -10.45
N GLY A 140 -12.32 10.51 -11.59
CA GLY A 140 -12.61 11.92 -11.88
C GLY A 140 -11.71 12.58 -12.92
N SER A 141 -10.75 11.87 -13.54
CA SER A 141 -9.95 12.46 -14.62
C SER A 141 -10.82 12.77 -15.84
N ARG A 142 -10.85 14.04 -16.25
CA ARG A 142 -11.60 14.51 -17.44
C ARG A 142 -10.83 14.37 -18.76
N HIS A 143 -9.57 13.94 -18.72
CA HIS A 143 -8.70 13.88 -19.90
C HIS A 143 -8.64 12.47 -20.52
N TRP A 144 -9.71 12.08 -21.21
CA TRP A 144 -9.89 10.74 -21.79
C TRP A 144 -8.71 10.25 -22.65
N VAL A 145 -8.19 11.10 -23.54
CA VAL A 145 -7.06 10.73 -24.42
C VAL A 145 -5.80 10.45 -23.61
N ARG A 146 -5.52 11.27 -22.59
CA ARG A 146 -4.37 11.07 -21.71
C ARG A 146 -4.53 9.81 -20.86
N ASN A 147 -5.74 9.55 -20.37
CA ASN A 147 -6.03 8.34 -19.60
C ASN A 147 -5.77 7.08 -20.44
N ILE A 148 -6.23 7.06 -21.70
CA ILE A 148 -5.99 5.94 -22.62
C ILE A 148 -4.50 5.79 -22.93
N ALA A 149 -3.79 6.89 -23.21
CA ALA A 149 -2.35 6.84 -23.50
C ALA A 149 -1.55 6.29 -22.31
N ILE A 150 -1.80 6.80 -21.10
CA ILE A 150 -1.16 6.30 -19.87
C ILE A 150 -1.57 4.84 -19.63
N GLY A 151 -2.85 4.51 -19.80
CA GLY A 151 -3.34 3.15 -19.66
C GLY A 151 -2.64 2.19 -20.62
N ALA A 152 -2.43 2.59 -21.87
CA ALA A 152 -1.72 1.79 -22.87
C ALA A 152 -0.26 1.56 -22.45
N VAL A 153 0.43 2.62 -22.03
CA VAL A 153 1.82 2.50 -21.53
C VAL A 153 1.90 1.56 -20.33
N LEU A 154 0.99 1.68 -19.36
CA LEU A 154 0.96 0.80 -18.18
C LEU A 154 0.54 -0.63 -18.51
N GLY A 155 -0.44 -0.82 -19.39
CA GLY A 155 -0.94 -2.13 -19.81
C GLY A 155 0.11 -2.93 -20.58
N PHE A 156 0.67 -2.35 -21.63
CA PHE A 156 1.74 -2.98 -22.40
C PHE A 156 3.04 -3.05 -21.61
N GLY A 157 3.40 -2.00 -20.88
CA GLY A 157 4.59 -1.97 -20.04
C GLY A 157 4.58 -3.07 -18.97
N SER A 158 3.45 -3.25 -18.29
CA SER A 158 3.29 -4.36 -17.34
C SER A 158 3.31 -5.71 -18.06
N PHE A 159 2.63 -5.87 -19.20
CA PHE A 159 2.69 -7.11 -19.98
C PHE A 159 4.14 -7.55 -20.22
N TYR A 160 4.98 -6.68 -20.78
CA TYR A 160 6.37 -7.00 -21.04
C TYR A 160 7.22 -7.14 -19.77
N ALA A 161 6.96 -6.35 -18.72
CA ALA A 161 7.66 -6.49 -17.45
C ALA A 161 7.46 -7.88 -16.82
N PHE A 162 6.23 -8.42 -16.89
CA PHE A 162 5.92 -9.75 -16.39
C PHE A 162 6.36 -10.85 -17.36
N TYR A 163 6.06 -10.69 -18.64
CA TYR A 163 6.35 -11.70 -19.66
C TYR A 163 7.86 -11.86 -19.88
N VAL A 164 8.59 -10.76 -20.09
CA VAL A 164 10.04 -10.78 -20.35
C VAL A 164 10.84 -10.70 -19.06
N GLY A 165 10.44 -9.81 -18.14
CA GLY A 165 11.21 -9.57 -16.91
C GLY A 165 11.08 -10.68 -15.88
N LEU A 166 9.89 -11.27 -15.76
CA LEU A 166 9.61 -12.34 -14.80
C LEU A 166 9.35 -13.69 -15.44
N GLY A 167 9.29 -13.80 -16.78
CA GLY A 167 9.01 -15.08 -17.45
C GLY A 167 7.61 -15.63 -17.17
N ILE A 168 6.66 -14.79 -16.75
CA ILE A 168 5.30 -15.20 -16.39
C ILE A 168 4.41 -15.04 -17.62
N PRO A 169 3.84 -16.14 -18.17
CA PRO A 169 2.97 -16.06 -19.33
C PRO A 169 1.66 -15.37 -18.96
N LEU A 170 1.45 -14.18 -19.52
CA LEU A 170 0.18 -13.46 -19.40
C LEU A 170 -0.70 -13.74 -20.63
N PRO A 171 -2.04 -13.80 -20.47
CA PRO A 171 -2.94 -14.02 -21.59
C PRO A 171 -2.74 -12.95 -22.67
N ALA A 172 -2.35 -13.38 -23.88
CA ALA A 172 -2.28 -12.49 -25.04
C ALA A 172 -3.67 -12.25 -25.65
N GLY A 173 -4.63 -13.17 -25.42
CA GLY A 173 -6.00 -13.08 -25.94
C GLY A 173 -6.01 -13.00 -27.46
N ILE A 174 -6.75 -12.05 -28.04
CA ILE A 174 -6.77 -11.78 -29.49
C ILE A 174 -5.39 -11.40 -30.05
N LEU A 175 -4.45 -10.94 -29.21
CA LEU A 175 -3.08 -10.61 -29.64
C LEU A 175 -2.14 -11.83 -29.67
N ASP A 176 -2.67 -13.02 -29.43
CA ASP A 176 -1.93 -14.27 -29.54
C ASP A 176 -1.39 -14.46 -30.97
N GLY A 177 -0.06 -14.63 -31.09
CA GLY A 177 0.68 -14.69 -32.35
C GLY A 177 1.27 -13.35 -32.85
N ILE A 178 0.94 -12.23 -32.21
CA ILE A 178 1.57 -10.91 -32.47
C ILE A 178 2.54 -10.54 -31.34
N LEU A 179 2.14 -10.80 -30.09
CA LEU A 179 2.88 -10.50 -28.86
C LEU A 179 3.77 -11.65 -28.38
#